data_AF-A0A4Q4DTF8-F1
#
_entry.id   AF-A0A4Q4DTF8-F1
#
_cell.length_a   1.000
_cell.length_b   1.000
_cell.length_c   1.000
_cell.angle_alpha   90.00
_cell.angle_beta   90.00
_cell.angle_gamma   90.00
#
_symmetry.space_group_name_H-M   'P 1'
#
loop_
_entity.id
_entity.type
_entity.pdbx_description
1 polymer ?
#
loop_
_entity_poly.entity_id
_entity_poly.type
_entity_poly.pdbx_seq_one_letter_code
_entity_poly.pdbx_strand_id
1 'polypeptide(L)'
;MAATVVAAVLVAVPVSDASAERYWNKKVKCEETDPDGRVIPTRHGNGDLGWNHFSGKHNIKKCRIVDAALAGKVDKKNGGRLEYHGVALNNGKRVDIVVVVQYARRTADGEYDAGKGKKIGVITAYCKGVNKCPNWINE
;
A
#
# COMPACT_ATOMS: atom_id res chain seq x y z
N MET A 1 28.89 64.08 5.92
CA MET A 1 28.21 62.89 5.38
C MET A 1 28.56 61.72 6.29
N ALA A 2 27.60 61.18 7.04
CA ALA A 2 27.82 60.04 7.94
C ALA A 2 26.84 58.95 7.55
N ALA A 3 27.35 57.79 7.11
CA ALA A 3 26.55 56.65 6.69
C ALA A 3 26.37 55.69 7.86
N THR A 4 25.12 55.48 8.27
CA THR A 4 24.74 54.49 9.28
C THR A 4 24.58 53.13 8.60
N VAL A 5 25.34 52.12 9.04
CA VAL A 5 25.18 50.73 8.58
C VAL A 5 24.31 49.99 9.59
N VAL A 6 23.12 49.57 9.17
CA VAL A 6 22.21 48.73 9.98
C VAL A 6 22.51 47.27 9.64
N ALA A 7 23.06 46.52 10.59
CA ALA A 7 23.27 45.08 10.45
C ALA A 7 21.96 44.33 10.74
N ALA A 8 21.41 43.65 9.73
CA ALA A 8 20.26 42.77 9.89
C ALA A 8 20.71 41.40 10.42
N VAL A 9 20.23 41.02 11.60
CA VAL A 9 20.42 39.69 12.18
C VAL A 9 19.41 38.73 11.53
N LEU A 10 19.91 37.80 10.73
CA LEU A 10 19.11 36.69 10.19
C LEU A 10 18.89 35.65 11.31
N VAL A 11 17.69 35.62 11.86
CA VAL A 11 17.25 34.53 12.76
C VAL A 11 16.96 33.31 11.90
N ALA A 12 17.85 32.32 11.95
CA ALA A 12 17.61 31.02 11.33
C ALA A 12 16.49 30.31 12.08
N VAL A 13 15.30 30.24 11.47
CA VAL A 13 14.21 29.41 11.95
C VAL A 13 14.56 27.95 11.62
N PRO A 14 14.58 27.02 12.57
CA PRO A 14 14.78 25.62 12.24
C PRO A 14 13.59 25.14 11.41
N VAL A 15 13.84 24.83 10.15
CA VAL A 15 12.93 24.03 9.32
C VAL A 15 12.77 22.69 10.02
N SER A 16 11.56 22.38 10.48
CA SER A 16 11.23 21.06 11.01
C SER A 16 11.56 20.03 9.93
N ASP A 17 12.47 19.12 10.26
CA ASP A 17 12.87 18.02 9.39
C ASP A 17 11.62 17.30 8.86
N ALA A 18 11.57 17.16 7.55
CA ALA A 18 10.55 16.40 6.87
C ALA A 18 10.44 15.02 7.52
N SER A 19 9.23 14.69 7.96
CA SER A 19 8.77 13.43 8.54
C SER A 19 9.77 12.29 8.38
N ALA A 20 10.40 11.86 9.48
CA ALA A 20 11.03 10.55 9.52
C ALA A 20 10.07 9.54 8.87
N GLU A 21 10.48 8.89 7.77
CA GLU A 21 9.60 7.98 7.01
C GLU A 21 8.88 7.08 8.01
N ARG A 22 7.53 7.07 7.99
CA ARG A 22 6.76 6.23 8.92
C ARG A 22 7.29 4.81 8.82
N TYR A 23 7.61 4.21 9.97
CA TYR A 23 8.18 2.86 9.99
C TYR A 23 7.33 1.92 9.15
N TRP A 24 7.97 1.29 8.16
CA TRP A 24 7.32 0.42 7.21
C TRP A 24 8.14 -0.85 7.03
N ASN A 25 7.60 -2.00 7.45
CA ASN A 25 8.30 -3.27 7.33
C ASN A 25 8.33 -3.73 5.87
N LYS A 26 9.49 -3.58 5.23
CA LYS A 26 9.65 -3.85 3.79
C LYS A 26 9.83 -5.34 3.44
N LYS A 27 9.83 -6.27 4.43
CA LYS A 27 9.94 -7.71 4.19
C LYS A 27 8.73 -8.22 3.42
N VAL A 28 8.98 -9.01 2.39
CA VAL A 28 7.94 -9.65 1.58
C VAL A 28 7.31 -10.78 2.37
N LYS A 29 5.98 -10.78 2.48
CA LYS A 29 5.18 -11.82 3.14
C LYS A 29 4.72 -12.88 2.13
N CYS A 30 4.32 -12.42 0.96
CA CYS A 30 3.97 -13.19 -0.22
C CYS A 30 4.19 -12.32 -1.47
N GLU A 31 4.26 -12.95 -2.62
CA GLU A 31 4.50 -12.31 -3.91
C GLU A 31 3.74 -13.09 -4.97
N GLU A 32 3.12 -12.36 -5.90
CA GLU A 32 2.41 -12.94 -7.04
C GLU A 32 2.83 -12.20 -8.31
N THR A 33 2.83 -12.91 -9.44
CA THR A 33 3.06 -12.31 -10.76
C THR A 33 1.75 -12.26 -11.51
N ASP A 34 1.31 -11.06 -11.88
CA ASP A 34 0.07 -10.91 -12.65
C ASP A 34 0.24 -11.44 -14.10
N PRO A 35 -0.87 -11.62 -14.85
CA PRO A 35 -0.80 -12.09 -16.24
C PRO A 35 0.01 -11.21 -17.20
N ASP A 36 0.26 -9.95 -16.85
CA ASP A 36 1.08 -9.03 -17.63
C ASP A 36 2.58 -9.11 -17.23
N GLY A 37 2.97 -10.08 -16.39
CA GLY A 37 4.34 -10.29 -15.94
C GLY A 37 4.79 -9.35 -14.82
N ARG A 38 3.86 -8.63 -14.16
CA ARG A 38 4.20 -7.73 -13.07
C ARG A 38 4.40 -8.52 -11.78
N VAL A 39 5.63 -8.53 -11.28
CA VAL A 39 5.92 -9.03 -9.93
C VAL A 39 5.38 -8.06 -8.88
N ILE A 40 4.42 -8.51 -8.07
CA ILE A 40 3.70 -7.71 -7.09
C ILE A 40 3.96 -8.26 -5.68
N PRO A 41 4.86 -7.62 -4.90
CA PRO A 41 5.11 -8.04 -3.54
C PRO A 41 4.01 -7.57 -2.60
N THR A 42 3.54 -8.46 -1.74
CA THR A 42 2.78 -8.12 -0.53
C THR A 42 3.74 -8.09 0.63
N ARG A 43 4.04 -6.89 1.15
CA ARG A 43 4.96 -6.73 2.29
C ARG A 43 4.22 -6.79 3.61
N HIS A 44 4.94 -7.14 4.67
CA HIS A 44 4.41 -7.09 6.03
C HIS A 44 3.79 -5.72 6.35
N GLY A 45 4.48 -4.65 5.98
CA GLY A 45 3.92 -3.31 6.10
C GLY A 45 3.75 -2.82 7.54
N ASN A 46 2.77 -1.96 7.75
CA ASN A 46 2.44 -1.34 9.03
C ASN A 46 0.91 -1.16 9.15
N GLY A 47 0.43 -0.30 10.05
CA GLY A 47 -1.00 -0.02 10.22
C GLY A 47 -1.65 0.74 9.05
N ASP A 48 -0.87 1.36 8.17
CA ASP A 48 -1.35 2.22 7.08
C ASP A 48 -1.37 1.49 5.73
N LEU A 49 -0.42 0.59 5.50
CA LEU A 49 -0.38 -0.21 4.27
C LEU A 49 0.28 -1.59 4.43
N GLY A 50 -0.02 -2.47 3.47
CA GLY A 50 0.52 -3.82 3.38
C GLY A 50 -0.25 -4.82 4.23
N TRP A 51 0.36 -5.98 4.47
CA TRP A 51 -0.27 -7.12 5.14
C TRP A 51 -0.86 -6.76 6.51
N ASN A 52 -0.11 -6.06 7.34
CA ASN A 52 -0.53 -5.69 8.69
C ASN A 52 -1.75 -4.77 8.69
N HIS A 53 -1.84 -3.87 7.69
CA HIS A 53 -2.99 -3.00 7.50
C HIS A 53 -4.26 -3.82 7.21
N PHE A 54 -4.27 -4.60 6.13
CA PHE A 54 -5.50 -5.28 5.72
C PHE A 54 -5.82 -6.52 6.55
N SER A 55 -4.83 -7.20 7.12
CA SER A 55 -5.10 -8.36 7.98
C SER A 55 -5.72 -7.97 9.32
N GLY A 56 -5.34 -6.81 9.86
CA GLY A 56 -5.97 -6.22 11.03
C GLY A 56 -7.31 -5.55 10.71
N LYS A 57 -7.30 -4.59 9.78
CA LYS A 57 -8.46 -3.74 9.47
C LYS A 57 -9.58 -4.49 8.74
N HIS A 58 -9.21 -5.35 7.78
CA HIS A 58 -10.14 -6.00 6.86
C HIS A 58 -10.25 -7.52 7.05
N ASN A 59 -9.52 -8.11 8.00
CA ASN A 59 -9.58 -9.54 8.33
C ASN A 59 -9.22 -10.47 7.15
N ILE A 60 -8.25 -10.09 6.30
CA ILE A 60 -7.68 -10.96 5.27
C ILE A 60 -6.33 -11.50 5.76
N LYS A 61 -6.25 -12.81 6.02
CA LYS A 61 -5.13 -13.44 6.77
C LYS A 61 -4.40 -14.53 5.99
N LYS A 62 -4.76 -14.78 4.73
CA LYS A 62 -4.11 -15.80 3.88
C LYS A 62 -3.61 -15.16 2.58
N CYS A 63 -2.37 -15.45 2.21
CA CYS A 63 -1.77 -14.93 0.98
C CYS A 63 -2.58 -15.35 -0.25
N ARG A 64 -3.06 -16.61 -0.28
CA ARG A 64 -3.92 -17.13 -1.35
C ARG A 64 -5.11 -16.24 -1.72
N ILE A 65 -5.66 -15.46 -0.78
CA ILE A 65 -6.81 -14.57 -1.04
C ILE A 65 -6.36 -13.38 -1.89
N VAL A 66 -5.17 -12.83 -1.59
CA VAL A 66 -4.56 -11.73 -2.32
C VAL A 66 -4.04 -12.24 -3.66
N ASP A 67 -3.30 -13.34 -3.63
CA ASP A 67 -2.68 -13.97 -4.80
C ASP A 67 -3.74 -14.36 -5.84
N ALA A 68 -4.87 -14.94 -5.42
CA ALA A 68 -5.97 -15.28 -6.33
C ALA A 68 -6.58 -14.07 -7.05
N ALA A 69 -6.63 -12.89 -6.41
CA ALA A 69 -7.07 -11.67 -7.09
C ALA A 69 -5.99 -11.15 -8.04
N LEU A 70 -4.71 -11.19 -7.63
CA LEU A 70 -3.58 -10.74 -8.44
C LEU A 70 -3.31 -11.63 -9.67
N ALA A 71 -3.69 -12.91 -9.61
CA ALA A 71 -3.68 -13.82 -10.76
C ALA A 71 -4.72 -13.44 -11.84
N GLY A 72 -5.65 -12.55 -11.51
CA GLY A 72 -6.56 -11.93 -12.48
C GLY A 72 -5.91 -10.78 -13.25
N LYS A 73 -6.64 -10.25 -14.23
CA LYS A 73 -6.23 -9.01 -14.92
C LYS A 73 -6.45 -7.79 -14.01
N VAL A 74 -5.80 -6.68 -14.34
CA VAL A 74 -6.10 -5.38 -13.72
C VAL A 74 -7.53 -4.96 -14.06
N ASP A 75 -8.36 -4.73 -13.05
CA ASP A 75 -9.73 -4.26 -13.19
C ASP A 75 -9.83 -2.75 -13.31
N LYS A 76 -8.97 -2.01 -12.59
CA LYS A 76 -8.86 -0.56 -12.71
C LYS A 76 -7.42 -0.10 -12.63
N LYS A 77 -7.11 0.96 -13.38
CA LYS A 77 -5.79 1.56 -13.44
C LYS A 77 -5.89 3.08 -13.38
N ASN A 78 -5.17 3.67 -12.43
CA ASN A 78 -4.97 5.11 -12.34
C ASN A 78 -3.48 5.39 -12.03
N GLY A 79 -2.73 5.74 -13.08
CA GLY A 79 -1.27 5.86 -12.98
C GLY A 79 -0.62 4.58 -12.47
N GLY A 80 0.12 4.68 -11.36
CA GLY A 80 0.74 3.55 -10.68
C GLY A 80 -0.20 2.75 -9.77
N ARG A 81 -1.44 3.21 -9.54
CA ARG A 81 -2.42 2.51 -8.70
C ARG A 81 -3.22 1.53 -9.56
N LEU A 82 -3.19 0.26 -9.18
CA LEU A 82 -3.90 -0.85 -9.84
C LEU A 82 -4.89 -1.46 -8.85
N GLU A 83 -6.10 -1.76 -9.30
CA GLU A 83 -7.08 -2.54 -8.55
C GLU A 83 -7.29 -3.89 -9.26
N TYR A 84 -7.27 -4.96 -8.48
CA TYR A 84 -7.58 -6.32 -8.90
C TYR A 84 -8.80 -6.78 -8.13
N HIS A 85 -9.77 -7.37 -8.81
CA HIS A 85 -10.97 -7.90 -8.21
C HIS A 85 -10.92 -9.43 -8.21
N GLY A 86 -11.12 -10.01 -7.02
CA GLY A 86 -11.32 -11.43 -6.82
C GLY A 86 -12.73 -11.72 -6.34
N VAL A 87 -13.13 -12.99 -6.40
CA VAL A 87 -14.37 -13.48 -5.80
C VAL A 87 -14.03 -14.69 -4.94
N ALA A 88 -14.46 -14.67 -3.67
CA ALA A 88 -14.43 -15.85 -2.82
C ALA A 88 -15.84 -16.46 -2.75
N LEU A 89 -15.91 -17.79 -2.86
CA LEU A 89 -17.13 -18.57 -2.81
C LEU A 89 -17.00 -19.65 -1.72
N ASN A 90 -18.07 -19.87 -0.94
CA ASN A 90 -18.14 -20.97 0.01
C ASN A 90 -19.61 -21.37 0.26
N ASN A 91 -20.03 -22.55 -0.18
CA ASN A 91 -21.37 -23.12 0.07
C ASN A 91 -22.51 -22.11 -0.16
N GLY A 92 -22.55 -21.50 -1.36
CA GLY A 92 -23.55 -20.49 -1.74
C GLY A 92 -23.28 -19.08 -1.22
N LYS A 93 -22.31 -18.89 -0.31
CA LYS A 93 -21.84 -17.56 0.10
C LYS A 93 -20.87 -17.03 -0.94
N ARG A 94 -20.96 -15.72 -1.20
CA ARG A 94 -20.08 -14.99 -2.10
C ARG A 94 -19.62 -13.69 -1.47
N VAL A 95 -18.37 -13.33 -1.69
CA VAL A 95 -17.87 -11.98 -1.40
C VAL A 95 -16.89 -11.54 -2.48
N ASP A 96 -17.03 -10.30 -2.95
CA ASP A 96 -16.07 -9.70 -3.87
C ASP A 96 -14.92 -9.08 -3.09
N ILE A 97 -13.70 -9.38 -3.50
CA ILE A 97 -12.46 -8.92 -2.87
C ILE A 97 -11.81 -7.89 -3.80
N VAL A 98 -11.29 -6.81 -3.24
CA VAL A 98 -10.48 -5.82 -3.96
C VAL A 98 -9.09 -5.84 -3.37
N VAL A 99 -8.09 -6.07 -4.22
CA VAL A 99 -6.68 -5.88 -3.89
C VAL A 99 -6.20 -4.62 -4.59
N VAL A 100 -5.70 -3.68 -3.81
CA VAL A 100 -5.13 -2.44 -4.33
C VAL A 100 -3.62 -2.50 -4.27
N VAL A 101 -3.00 -2.26 -5.42
CA VAL A 101 -1.56 -2.28 -5.62
C VAL A 101 -1.09 -0.90 -6.00
N GLN A 102 0.01 -0.46 -5.39
CA GLN A 102 0.79 0.67 -5.86
C GLN A 102 2.00 0.11 -6.62
N TYR A 103 1.89 0.05 -7.93
CA TYR A 103 2.93 -0.40 -8.86
C TYR A 103 3.90 0.73 -9.23
N ALA A 104 4.36 1.47 -8.23
CA ALA A 104 5.34 2.55 -8.35
C ALA A 104 6.33 2.47 -7.18
N ARG A 105 7.45 3.18 -7.28
CA ARG A 105 8.45 3.26 -6.19
C ARG A 105 7.88 3.90 -4.92
N ARG A 106 7.04 4.93 -5.08
CA ARG A 106 6.45 5.70 -3.99
C ARG A 106 4.93 5.62 -3.99
N THR A 107 4.33 5.85 -2.83
CA THR A 107 2.89 6.16 -2.72
C THR A 107 2.59 7.53 -3.32
N ALA A 108 1.33 7.80 -3.64
CA ALA A 108 0.93 9.04 -4.30
C ALA A 108 1.15 10.30 -3.43
N ASP A 109 1.03 10.14 -2.12
CA ASP A 109 1.32 11.15 -1.09
C ASP A 109 2.83 11.28 -0.77
N GLY A 110 3.66 10.38 -1.28
CA GLY A 110 5.10 10.37 -1.02
C GLY A 110 5.51 9.91 0.38
N GLU A 111 4.57 9.49 1.24
CA GLU A 111 4.87 9.08 2.62
C GLU A 111 5.72 7.79 2.70
N TYR A 112 5.68 6.96 1.66
CA TYR A 112 6.43 5.70 1.61
C TYR A 112 7.26 5.57 0.33
N ASP A 113 8.50 5.09 0.49
CA ASP A 113 9.43 4.80 -0.60
C ASP A 113 9.95 3.35 -0.52
N ALA A 114 9.69 2.55 -1.56
CA ALA A 114 10.16 1.16 -1.65
C ALA A 114 11.67 1.03 -1.82
N GLY A 115 12.36 2.13 -2.17
CA GLY A 115 13.76 2.15 -2.57
C GLY A 115 13.97 2.00 -4.06
N LYS A 116 15.18 2.31 -4.53
CA LYS A 116 15.55 2.27 -5.95
C LYS A 116 15.32 0.88 -6.55
N GLY A 117 14.72 0.84 -7.75
CA GLY A 117 14.42 -0.40 -8.48
C GLY A 117 13.27 -1.24 -7.92
N LYS A 118 12.67 -0.82 -6.80
CA LYS A 118 11.56 -1.54 -6.15
C LYS A 118 10.25 -0.79 -6.34
N LYS A 119 9.14 -1.52 -6.16
CA LYS A 119 7.76 -1.01 -6.19
C LYS A 119 7.10 -1.26 -4.85
N ILE A 120 6.15 -0.42 -4.44
CA ILE A 120 5.42 -0.51 -3.15
C ILE A 120 4.62 -1.82 -3.04
N GLY A 121 4.00 -2.28 -4.13
CA GLY A 121 3.24 -3.54 -4.14
C GLY A 121 1.85 -3.39 -3.53
N VAL A 122 1.33 -4.43 -2.86
CA VAL A 122 -0.02 -4.38 -2.26
C VAL A 122 -0.05 -3.38 -1.11
N ILE A 123 -0.95 -2.40 -1.19
CA ILE A 123 -1.16 -1.40 -0.13
C ILE A 123 -2.35 -1.76 0.75
N THR A 124 -3.42 -2.32 0.19
CA THR A 124 -4.57 -2.81 0.97
C THR A 124 -5.31 -3.90 0.20
N ALA A 125 -6.08 -4.71 0.94
CA ALA A 125 -7.03 -5.65 0.40
C ALA A 125 -8.29 -5.64 1.28
N TYR A 126 -9.47 -5.73 0.69
CA TYR A 126 -10.72 -5.69 1.46
C TYR A 126 -11.87 -6.38 0.73
N CYS A 127 -12.95 -6.69 1.45
CA CYS A 127 -14.17 -7.22 0.89
C CYS A 127 -15.16 -6.09 0.60
N LYS A 128 -15.76 -6.04 -0.60
CA LYS A 128 -16.74 -5.01 -0.94
C LYS A 128 -17.99 -5.12 -0.06
N GLY A 129 -18.52 -3.97 0.34
CA GLY A 129 -19.79 -3.89 1.08
C GLY A 129 -19.68 -4.24 2.57
N VAL A 130 -18.50 -4.56 3.10
CA VAL A 130 -18.30 -4.89 4.52
C VAL A 130 -17.02 -4.27 5.06
N ASN A 131 -17.00 -3.94 6.35
CA ASN A 131 -15.80 -3.40 7.00
C ASN A 131 -14.71 -4.47 7.22
N LYS A 132 -15.14 -5.68 7.61
CA LYS A 132 -14.29 -6.85 7.80
C LYS A 132 -14.77 -7.98 6.92
N CYS A 133 -13.83 -8.62 6.24
CA CYS A 133 -14.11 -9.84 5.49
C CYS A 133 -14.63 -10.95 6.41
N PRO A 134 -15.60 -11.76 5.95
CA PRO A 134 -16.08 -12.91 6.69
C PRO A 134 -14.96 -13.89 7.05
N ASN A 135 -15.01 -14.51 8.22
CA ASN A 135 -13.94 -15.42 8.67
C ASN A 135 -13.71 -16.60 7.71
N TRP A 136 -14.77 -17.10 7.07
CA TRP A 136 -14.72 -18.27 6.20
C TRP A 136 -13.80 -18.12 4.98
N ILE A 137 -13.43 -16.91 4.56
CA ILE A 137 -12.45 -16.76 3.47
C ILE A 137 -11.04 -17.18 3.91
N ASN A 138 -10.79 -17.15 5.22
CA ASN A 138 -9.50 -17.46 5.84
C ASN A 138 -9.37 -18.92 6.29
N GLU A 139 -10.42 -19.73 6.13
CA GLU A 139 -10.45 -21.17 6.43
C GLU A 139 -9.82 -21.96 5.27
#